data_AF-A0A383B1N2-F1
#
_entry.id   AF-A0A383B1N2-F1
#
_cell.length_a   1.000
_cell.length_b   1.000
_cell.length_c   1.000
_cell.angle_alpha   90.00
_cell.angle_beta   90.00
_cell.angle_gamma   90.00
#
_symmetry.space_group_name_H-M   'P 1'
#
loop_
_entity.id
_entity.type
_entity.pdbx_description
1 polymer ?
#
loop_
_entity_poly.entity_id
_entity_poly.type
_entity_poly.pdbx_seq_one_letter_code
_entity_poly.pdbx_strand_id
1 'polypeptide(L)' 'MVSIAFDVPLHQSHMLSDSEVDEFKQRIKALLDKENAVIVAHYYTDDAIQELAEETGGFVSDSLEMARFGAGCDTDTLI' A
#
# COMPACT_ATOMS: atom_id res chain seq x y z
N MET A 1 41.50 10.47 12.67
CA MET A 1 40.04 10.57 12.49
C MET A 1 39.64 9.56 11.45
N VAL A 2 38.90 8.53 11.83
CA VAL A 2 38.36 7.56 10.86
C VAL A 2 37.04 8.13 10.36
N SER A 3 37.02 8.53 9.10
CA SER A 3 35.79 8.86 8.38
C SER A 3 35.13 7.54 8.02
N ILE A 4 34.10 7.16 8.76
CA ILE A 4 33.27 6.01 8.40
C ILE A 4 32.33 6.52 7.30
N ALA A 5 32.61 6.16 6.05
CA ALA A 5 31.68 6.35 4.96
C ALA A 5 30.48 5.43 5.21
N PHE A 6 29.37 6.01 5.67
CA PHE A 6 28.08 5.33 5.71
C PHE A 6 27.59 5.21 4.26
N ASP A 7 27.94 4.10 3.61
CA ASP A 7 27.39 3.74 2.30
C ASP A 7 25.96 3.24 2.52
N VAL A 8 25.03 4.18 2.69
CA VAL A 8 23.60 3.89 2.76
C VAL A 8 23.18 3.48 1.36
N PRO A 9 22.69 2.25 1.15
CA PRO A 9 22.17 1.85 -0.16
C PRO A 9 21.12 2.88 -0.58
N LEU A 10 21.33 3.53 -1.72
CA LEU A 10 20.31 4.36 -2.34
C LEU A 10 19.06 3.48 -2.49
N HIS A 11 17.98 3.86 -1.82
CA HIS A 11 16.67 3.26 -2.07
C HIS A 11 16.39 3.45 -3.55
N GLN A 12 16.52 2.36 -4.32
CA GLN A 12 16.22 2.37 -5.75
C GLN A 12 14.70 2.54 -5.87
N SER A 13 14.27 3.80 -5.94
CA SER A 13 12.95 4.16 -6.42
C SER A 13 12.88 3.74 -7.88
N HIS A 14 12.53 2.48 -8.12
CA HIS A 14 12.30 1.98 -9.46
C HIS A 14 11.04 2.71 -9.95
N MET A 15 11.23 3.71 -10.82
CA MET A 15 10.14 4.45 -11.44
C MET A 15 9.42 3.48 -12.36
N LEU A 16 8.26 2.99 -11.92
CA LEU A 16 7.38 2.15 -12.71
C LEU A 16 6.83 2.97 -13.87
N SER A 17 6.71 2.38 -15.05
CA SER A 17 5.93 2.98 -16.12
C SER A 17 4.43 2.89 -15.82
N ASP A 18 3.64 3.80 -16.39
CA ASP A 18 2.18 3.81 -16.20
C ASP A 18 1.53 2.44 -16.53
N SER A 19 2.03 1.77 -17.58
CA SER A 19 1.56 0.44 -17.97
C SER A 19 1.87 -0.63 -16.93
N GLU A 20 3.03 -0.55 -16.25
CA GLU A 20 3.38 -1.50 -15.18
C GLU A 20 2.53 -1.23 -13.94
N VAL A 21 2.27 0.04 -13.61
CA VAL A 21 1.37 0.40 -12.50
C VAL A 21 -0.02 -0.15 -12.72
N ASP A 22 -0.58 -0.01 -13.93
CA ASP A 22 -1.90 -0.55 -14.28
C ASP A 22 -1.94 -2.07 -14.21
N GLU A 23 -0.92 -2.76 -14.73
CA GLU A 23 -0.81 -4.22 -14.65
C GLU A 23 -0.77 -4.69 -13.19
N PHE A 24 0.05 -4.04 -12.35
CA PHE A 24 0.12 -4.37 -10.93
C PHE A 24 -1.17 -4.07 -10.19
N LYS A 25 -1.82 -2.92 -10.45
CA LYS A 25 -3.14 -2.60 -9.87
C LYS A 25 -4.15 -3.69 -10.19
N GLN A 26 -4.28 -4.10 -11.45
CA GLN A 26 -5.20 -5.17 -11.84
C GLN A 26 -4.89 -6.49 -11.15
N ARG A 27 -3.61 -6.85 -11.08
CA ARG A 27 -3.17 -8.07 -10.40
C ARG A 27 -3.47 -8.03 -8.90
N ILE A 28 -3.26 -6.89 -8.24
CA ILE A 28 -3.53 -6.74 -6.81
C ILE A 28 -5.04 -6.84 -6.56
N LYS A 29 -5.89 -6.18 -7.35
CA LYS A 29 -7.36 -6.30 -7.25
C LYS A 29 -7.81 -7.76 -7.30
N ALA A 30 -7.33 -8.51 -8.29
CA ALA A 30 -7.67 -9.93 -8.43
C ALA A 30 -7.22 -10.79 -7.23
N LEU A 31 -6.10 -10.45 -6.60
CA LEU A 31 -5.61 -11.13 -5.40
C LEU A 31 -6.41 -10.75 -4.15
N LEU A 32 -6.79 -9.48 -4.00
CA LEU A 32 -7.63 -9.02 -2.89
C LEU A 32 -8.99 -9.74 -2.89
N ASP A 33 -9.63 -9.85 -4.06
CA ASP A 33 -10.88 -10.60 -4.20
C ASP A 33 -10.70 -12.09 -3.86
N LYS A 34 -9.61 -12.69 -4.35
CA LYS A 34 -9.32 -14.12 -4.14
C LYS A 34 -9.09 -14.45 -2.67
N GLU A 35 -8.45 -13.55 -1.94
CA GLU A 35 -8.09 -13.73 -0.53
C GLU A 35 -9.11 -13.09 0.44
N ASN A 36 -10.23 -12.57 -0.07
CA ASN A 36 -11.23 -11.82 0.71
C ASN A 36 -10.56 -10.76 1.60
N ALA A 37 -9.63 -10.03 1.00
CA ALA A 37 -8.74 -9.09 1.68
C ALA A 37 -9.12 -7.65 1.37
N VAL A 38 -8.94 -6.78 2.35
CA VAL A 38 -9.13 -5.33 2.21
C VAL A 38 -7.83 -4.61 2.51
N ILE A 39 -7.54 -3.57 1.73
CA ILE A 39 -6.33 -2.76 1.88
C ILE A 39 -6.65 -1.42 2.55
N VAL A 40 -5.81 -0.98 3.48
CA VAL A 40 -5.91 0.31 4.15
C VAL A 40 -4.64 1.11 3.91
N ALA A 41 -4.77 2.26 3.25
CA ALA A 41 -3.64 3.10 2.89
C ALA A 41 -3.50 4.29 3.85
N HIS A 42 -2.26 4.65 4.19
CA HIS A 42 -1.99 5.90 4.91
C HIS A 42 -1.88 7.07 3.92
N TYR A 43 -2.17 8.29 4.37
CA TYR A 43 -2.03 9.53 3.57
C TYR A 43 -0.61 9.79 3.02
N TYR A 44 0.39 9.04 3.46
CA TYR A 44 1.79 9.18 3.03
C TYR A 44 2.22 8.07 2.05
N THR A 45 1.27 7.25 1.61
CA THR A 45 1.49 6.26 0.56
C THR A 45 1.32 6.90 -0.82
N ASP A 46 1.84 6.24 -1.84
CA ASP A 46 1.75 6.70 -3.23
C ASP A 46 0.29 6.82 -3.68
N ASP A 47 -0.03 7.80 -4.53
CA ASP A 47 -1.39 8.08 -4.98
C ASP A 47 -2.04 6.86 -5.64
N ALA A 48 -1.23 6.06 -6.37
CA ALA A 48 -1.66 4.81 -6.98
C ALA A 48 -2.17 3.77 -5.98
N ILE A 49 -1.62 3.74 -4.76
CA ILE A 49 -2.03 2.83 -3.69
C ILE A 49 -3.28 3.37 -2.97
N GLN A 50 -3.35 4.68 -2.76
CA GLN A 50 -4.54 5.31 -2.18
C GLN A 50 -5.77 5.07 -3.07
N GLU A 51 -5.64 5.29 -4.37
CA GLU A 51 -6.69 5.03 -5.35
C GLU A 51 -7.10 3.54 -5.35
N LEU A 52 -6.11 2.64 -5.34
CA LEU A 52 -6.36 1.20 -5.28
C LEU A 52 -7.16 0.81 -4.02
N ALA A 53 -6.87 1.43 -2.88
CA ALA A 53 -7.61 1.19 -1.64
C ALA A 53 -9.07 1.62 -1.77
N GLU A 54 -9.34 2.81 -2.30
CA GLU A 54 -10.71 3.28 -2.50
C GLU A 54 -11.47 2.42 -3.51
N GLU A 55 -10.82 2.01 -4.61
CA GLU A 55 -11.44 1.19 -5.67
C GLU A 55 -11.79 -0.23 -5.21
N THR A 56 -11.07 -0.76 -4.22
CA THR A 56 -11.25 -2.14 -3.72
C THR A 56 -12.13 -2.22 -2.48
N GLY A 57 -12.76 -1.11 -2.08
CA GLY A 57 -13.61 -1.04 -0.88
C GLY A 57 -12.82 -0.95 0.43
N GLY A 58 -11.53 -0.64 0.33
CA GLY A 58 -10.65 -0.30 1.43
C GLY A 58 -10.79 1.14 1.90
N PHE A 59 -9.77 1.62 2.59
CA PHE A 59 -9.85 2.90 3.29
C PHE A 59 -8.53 3.66 3.29
N VAL A 60 -8.58 4.97 3.03
CA VAL A 60 -7.40 5.86 3.10
C VAL A 60 -7.52 6.71 4.36
N SER A 61 -6.60 6.57 5.30
CA SER A 61 -6.75 7.22 6.61
C SER A 61 -5.46 7.48 7.39
N ASP A 62 -5.59 8.19 8.51
CA ASP A 62 -4.52 8.33 9.49
C ASP A 62 -4.44 7.12 10.43
N SER A 63 -3.38 7.05 11.23
CA SER A 63 -3.13 5.91 12.11
C SER A 63 -4.25 5.63 13.13
N LEU A 64 -4.99 6.64 13.58
CA LEU A 64 -6.04 6.45 14.59
C LEU A 64 -7.26 5.81 13.95
N GLU A 65 -7.68 6.32 12.80
CA GLU A 65 -8.81 5.77 12.07
C GLU A 65 -8.49 4.38 11.51
N MET A 66 -7.25 4.10 11.08
CA MET A 66 -6.80 2.75 10.73
C MET A 66 -6.98 1.77 11.90
N ALA A 67 -6.62 2.18 13.12
CA ALA A 67 -6.78 1.34 14.32
C ALA A 67 -8.26 1.09 14.66
N ARG A 68 -9.12 2.09 14.48
CA ARG A 68 -10.57 1.96 14.70
C ARG A 68 -11.21 1.05 13.65
N PHE A 69 -10.81 1.19 12.39
CA PHE A 69 -11.27 0.34 11.30
C PHE A 69 -10.86 -1.12 11.54
N GLY A 70 -9.58 -1.37 11.84
CA GLY A 70 -9.08 -2.72 12.12
C GLY A 70 -9.76 -3.40 13.32
N ALA A 71 -10.21 -2.64 14.32
CA ALA A 71 -10.93 -3.19 15.47
C ALA A 71 -12.37 -3.66 15.15
N GLY A 72 -12.97 -3.17 14.06
CA GLY A 72 -14.35 -3.47 13.67
C GLY A 72 -14.49 -4.11 12.29
N CYS A 73 -13.38 -4.53 11.66
CA CYS A 73 -13.40 -5.09 10.33
C CYS A 73 -13.74 -6.59 10.35
N ASP A 74 -14.72 -7.01 9.55
CA ASP A 74 -15.17 -8.40 9.42
C ASP A 74 -14.41 -9.20 8.33
N THR A 75 -13.37 -8.61 7.73
CA THR A 75 -12.60 -9.21 6.64
C THR A 75 -11.61 -10.26 7.15
N ASP A 76 -11.35 -11.30 6.35
CA ASP A 76 -10.41 -12.36 6.75
C ASP A 76 -8.95 -11.88 6.79
N THR A 77 -8.60 -10.93 5.91
CA THR A 77 -7.23 -10.39 5.79
C THR A 77 -7.27 -8.86 5.62
N LEU A 78 -6.46 -8.16 6.41
CA LEU A 78 -6.27 -6.70 6.32
C LEU A 78 -4.81 -6.40 5.93
N ILE A 79 -4.62 -5.58 4.90
CA ILE A 79 -3.30 -5.18 4.37
C ILE A 79 -3.06 -3.69 4.59
#